data_AF-A0A7C6MGV2-F1
#
_entry.id   AF-A0A7C6MGV2-F1
#
_cell.length_a   1.000
_cell.length_b   1.000
_cell.length_c   1.000
_cell.angle_alpha   90.00
_cell.angle_beta   90.00
_cell.angle_gamma   90.00
#
_symmetry.space_group_name_H-M   'P 1'
#
loop_
_entity.id
_entity.type
_entity.pdbx_description
1 polymer ?
#
loop_
_entity_poly.entity_id
_entity_poly.type
_entity_poly.pdbx_seq_one_letter_code
_entity_poly.pdbx_strand_id
1 'polypeptide(L)'
;PPSATASAGPTASGAPGTPTLDLTRPGAARELVDDLLEAAGAQRAIMTTVTPTGASVTVLHAGQPETWAWRDGRIQQVPSDITYVAQHSFDPADFAFDDVGALFRLAEAVSGSRQEQSLQIVDYSGGLVSMSVSTNPESRAVFFRPDGTLLPTLDFTSAWGLREGFQDAVGERRVATAVGFSSTQGVHLDAPRRADGGIDRRQRTARTPVLVTPRAESPALDRFDPSLVDPDVVWGVLDELHDQDAFSLDTPWECVVDTRAGSRRPRLHFTVGERSFVTDLSGRVVPS
;
A
#
# COMPACT_ATOMS: atom_id res chain seq x y z
N PRO A 1 48.18 -7.95 70.96
CA PRO A 1 46.94 -7.74 71.75
C PRO A 1 46.50 -6.26 71.66
N PRO A 2 45.20 -5.98 71.47
CA PRO A 2 44.76 -5.49 70.16
C PRO A 2 44.07 -4.11 70.18
N SER A 3 43.99 -3.46 69.00
CA SER A 3 42.79 -2.74 68.51
C SER A 3 43.03 -2.14 67.12
N ALA A 4 42.25 -2.59 66.13
CA ALA A 4 41.55 -1.76 65.14
C ALA A 4 40.90 -2.68 64.09
N THR A 5 39.59 -2.89 64.22
CA THR A 5 38.75 -3.55 63.21
C THR A 5 38.27 -2.49 62.22
N ALA A 6 38.65 -2.61 60.95
CA ALA A 6 38.15 -1.75 59.88
C ALA A 6 36.71 -2.15 59.52
N SER A 7 35.80 -1.18 59.55
CA SER A 7 34.40 -1.35 59.16
C SER A 7 34.28 -1.23 57.64
N ALA A 8 33.80 -2.28 56.97
CA ALA A 8 33.47 -2.24 55.55
C ALA A 8 32.20 -1.41 55.35
N GLY A 9 32.29 -0.35 54.55
CA GLY A 9 31.12 0.42 54.08
C GLY A 9 30.40 -0.33 52.96
N PRO A 10 29.06 -0.22 52.84
CA PRO A 10 28.33 -0.91 51.79
C PRO A 10 28.65 -0.30 50.42
N THR A 11 29.02 -1.16 49.48
CA THR A 11 29.14 -0.85 48.06
C THR A 11 27.77 -0.41 47.55
N ALA A 12 27.66 0.81 47.02
CA ALA A 12 26.44 1.29 46.40
C ALA A 12 26.09 0.41 45.20
N SER A 13 24.96 -0.29 45.29
CA SER A 13 24.38 -1.06 44.19
C SER A 13 23.96 -0.09 43.09
N GLY A 14 24.40 -0.31 41.85
CA GLY A 14 24.01 0.51 40.71
C GLY A 14 22.50 0.54 40.56
N ALA A 15 21.95 1.74 40.32
CA ALA A 15 20.53 1.88 40.01
C ALA A 15 20.19 1.01 38.78
N PRO A 16 19.09 0.22 38.80
CA PRO A 16 18.65 -0.48 37.61
C PRO A 16 18.35 0.54 36.53
N GLY A 17 19.03 0.43 35.38
CA GLY A 17 18.73 1.25 34.21
C GLY A 17 17.29 1.00 33.79
N THR A 18 16.57 2.07 33.43
CA THR A 18 15.22 1.97 32.88
C THR A 18 15.28 1.01 31.68
N PRO A 19 14.46 -0.06 31.64
CA PRO A 19 14.48 -0.99 30.51
C PRO A 19 14.25 -0.19 29.23
N THR A 20 15.22 -0.26 28.31
CA THR A 20 15.10 0.40 27.00
C THR A 20 14.05 -0.36 26.21
N LEU A 21 12.98 0.33 25.82
CA LEU A 21 11.94 -0.22 24.97
C LEU A 21 12.56 -0.63 23.63
N ASP A 22 12.40 -1.90 23.26
CA ASP A 22 12.81 -2.45 21.98
C ASP A 22 11.59 -3.08 21.30
N LEU A 23 11.06 -2.34 20.31
CA LEU A 23 9.90 -2.70 19.50
C LEU A 23 10.28 -3.55 18.28
N THR A 24 11.56 -3.81 18.06
CA THR A 24 12.01 -4.72 16.99
C THR A 24 11.91 -6.18 17.39
N ARG A 25 11.68 -6.46 18.68
CA ARG A 25 11.40 -7.81 19.17
C ARG A 25 10.01 -8.26 18.73
N PRO A 26 9.85 -9.53 18.30
CA PRO A 26 8.54 -10.08 17.97
C PRO A 26 7.52 -9.86 19.10
N GLY A 27 6.32 -9.38 18.73
CA GLY A 27 5.19 -9.08 19.61
C GLY A 27 5.23 -7.70 20.27
N ALA A 28 6.41 -7.11 20.49
CA ALA A 28 6.54 -5.89 21.30
C ALA A 28 5.85 -4.67 20.68
N ALA A 29 5.95 -4.51 19.35
CA ALA A 29 5.26 -3.44 18.64
C ALA A 29 3.74 -3.60 18.67
N ARG A 30 3.24 -4.84 18.51
CA ARG A 30 1.81 -5.16 18.58
C ARG A 30 1.24 -4.78 19.94
N GLU A 31 1.85 -5.31 21.00
CA GLU A 31 1.44 -5.07 22.39
C GLU A 31 1.35 -3.57 22.69
N LEU A 32 2.37 -2.79 22.33
CA LEU A 32 2.34 -1.35 22.56
C LEU A 32 1.28 -0.62 21.72
N VAL A 33 1.06 -1.02 20.46
CA VAL A 33 0.00 -0.41 19.63
C VAL A 33 -1.39 -0.70 20.20
N ASP A 34 -1.61 -1.91 20.71
CA ASP A 34 -2.86 -2.30 21.36
C ASP A 34 -3.08 -1.48 22.65
N ASP A 35 -2.05 -1.33 23.49
CA ASP A 35 -2.11 -0.48 24.69
C ASP A 35 -2.42 0.99 24.35
N LEU A 36 -1.85 1.51 23.25
CA LEU A 36 -2.10 2.87 22.79
C LEU A 36 -3.54 3.06 22.32
N LEU A 37 -4.12 2.07 21.63
CA LEU A 37 -5.52 2.07 21.22
C LEU A 37 -6.47 1.98 22.42
N GLU A 38 -6.15 1.12 23.39
CA GLU A 38 -6.92 1.00 24.64
C GLU A 38 -6.92 2.32 25.41
N ALA A 39 -5.74 2.95 25.59
CA ALA A 39 -5.62 4.25 26.24
C ALA A 39 -6.41 5.35 25.51
N ALA A 40 -6.49 5.28 24.18
CA ALA A 40 -7.29 6.18 23.36
C ALA A 40 -8.80 5.88 23.39
N GLY A 41 -9.23 4.78 24.00
CA GLY A 41 -10.61 4.32 23.98
C GLY A 41 -11.10 3.97 22.57
N ALA A 42 -10.21 3.51 21.70
CA ALA A 42 -10.46 3.29 20.28
C ALA A 42 -10.13 1.85 19.86
N GLN A 43 -10.80 1.38 18.81
CA GLN A 43 -10.52 0.08 18.18
C GLN A 43 -9.88 0.24 16.80
N ARG A 44 -9.85 1.47 16.27
CA ARG A 44 -9.39 1.77 14.92
C ARG A 44 -8.51 3.00 14.92
N ALA A 45 -7.45 2.96 14.12
CA ALA A 45 -6.56 4.07 13.88
C ALA A 45 -6.82 4.67 12.49
N ILE A 46 -6.43 5.93 12.29
CA ILE A 46 -6.24 6.53 10.96
C ILE A 46 -4.76 6.60 10.58
N MET A 47 -3.85 6.46 11.56
CA MET A 47 -2.42 6.31 11.34
C MET A 47 -1.80 5.49 12.48
N THR A 48 -0.85 4.62 12.16
CA THR A 48 0.04 3.95 13.10
C THR A 48 1.47 4.20 12.66
N THR A 49 2.34 4.58 13.60
CA THR A 49 3.78 4.75 13.36
C THR A 49 4.57 3.98 14.39
N VAL A 50 5.58 3.23 13.96
CA VAL A 50 6.46 2.46 14.83
C VAL A 50 7.92 2.67 14.42
N THR A 51 8.74 3.00 15.39
CA THR A 51 10.21 3.09 15.32
C THR A 51 10.82 2.01 16.21
N PRO A 52 12.13 1.75 16.18
CA PRO A 52 12.74 0.74 17.05
C PRO A 52 12.45 0.93 18.55
N THR A 53 12.22 2.17 19.01
CA THR A 53 12.11 2.51 20.43
C THR A 53 10.86 3.32 20.79
N GLY A 54 9.88 3.38 19.90
CA GLY A 54 8.66 4.17 20.15
C GLY A 54 7.58 3.93 19.11
N ALA A 55 6.33 4.13 19.53
CA ALA A 55 5.16 4.00 18.67
C ALA A 55 4.15 5.12 18.95
N SER A 56 3.31 5.40 17.96
CA SER A 56 2.15 6.28 18.09
C SER A 56 0.99 5.80 17.23
N VAL A 57 -0.23 5.99 17.72
CA VAL A 57 -1.47 5.81 16.96
C VAL A 57 -2.20 7.14 16.91
N THR A 58 -2.79 7.45 15.77
CA THR A 58 -3.74 8.54 15.62
C THR A 58 -5.11 7.93 15.40
N VAL A 59 -6.08 8.35 16.20
CA VAL A 59 -7.47 7.88 16.16
C VAL A 59 -8.42 9.05 15.88
N LEU A 60 -9.67 8.75 15.55
CA LEU A 60 -10.71 9.78 15.46
C LEU A 60 -11.57 9.76 16.71
N HIS A 61 -11.57 10.86 17.45
CA HIS A 61 -12.48 11.10 18.56
C HIS A 61 -13.42 12.26 18.20
N ALA A 62 -14.73 12.01 18.17
CA ALA A 62 -15.74 13.00 17.77
C ALA A 62 -15.43 13.72 16.42
N GLY A 63 -14.80 13.01 15.48
CA GLY A 63 -14.41 13.55 14.16
C GLY A 63 -13.13 14.38 14.15
N GLN A 64 -12.42 14.49 15.27
CA GLN A 64 -11.12 15.14 15.37
C GLN A 64 -10.00 14.11 15.55
N PRO A 65 -8.82 14.32 14.93
CA PRO A 65 -7.68 13.43 15.08
C PRO A 65 -7.01 13.63 16.45
N GLU A 66 -6.87 12.56 17.21
CA GLU A 66 -6.12 12.52 18.47
C GLU A 66 -4.97 11.54 18.38
N THR A 67 -3.76 11.97 18.77
CA THR A 67 -2.57 11.12 18.72
C THR A 67 -2.17 10.68 20.12
N TRP A 68 -2.02 9.38 20.30
CA TRP A 68 -1.53 8.73 21.50
C TRP A 68 -0.18 8.10 21.22
N ALA A 69 0.81 8.32 22.07
CA ALA A 69 2.17 7.87 21.84
C ALA A 69 2.85 7.38 23.10
N TRP A 70 3.81 6.47 22.92
CA TRP A 70 4.79 6.15 23.95
C TRP A 70 5.89 7.21 23.98
N ARG A 71 5.98 7.95 25.09
CA ARG A 71 6.98 9.00 25.31
C ARG A 71 7.39 9.00 26.77
N ASP A 72 8.69 9.15 27.03
CA ASP A 72 9.26 9.25 28.38
C ASP A 72 8.83 8.12 29.34
N GLY A 73 8.72 6.90 28.82
CA GLY A 73 8.36 5.73 29.61
C GLY A 73 6.87 5.57 29.94
N ARG A 74 5.99 6.34 29.28
CA ARG A 74 4.54 6.27 29.49
C ARG A 74 3.76 6.48 28.20
N ILE A 75 2.54 5.94 28.20
CA ILE A 75 1.51 6.26 27.21
C ILE A 75 0.87 7.59 27.58
N GLN A 76 0.77 8.50 26.62
CA GLN A 76 0.08 9.77 26.80
C GLN A 76 -0.44 10.30 25.47
N GLN A 77 -1.48 11.12 25.54
CA GLN A 77 -1.91 11.94 24.41
C GLN A 77 -0.85 13.01 24.12
N VAL A 78 -0.52 13.20 22.84
CA VAL A 78 0.44 14.19 22.38
C VAL A 78 -0.22 15.11 21.35
N PRO A 79 0.30 16.34 21.14
CA PRO A 79 -0.18 17.21 20.08
C PRO A 79 -0.14 16.49 18.73
N SER A 80 -1.27 16.50 18.02
CA SER A 80 -1.39 15.96 16.68
C SER A 80 -1.15 17.08 15.66
N ASP A 81 -0.23 16.86 14.72
CA ASP A 81 -0.01 17.71 13.55
C ASP A 81 -0.79 17.23 12.32
N ILE A 82 -1.60 16.18 12.48
CA ILE A 82 -2.37 15.56 11.40
C ILE A 82 -3.67 16.33 11.18
N THR A 83 -3.83 16.87 9.99
CA THR A 83 -5.13 17.34 9.50
C THR A 83 -5.95 16.15 9.02
N TYR A 84 -7.15 15.97 9.58
CA TYR A 84 -8.08 14.96 9.08
C TYR A 84 -8.74 15.45 7.78
N VAL A 85 -8.53 14.70 6.71
CA VAL A 85 -9.02 14.96 5.34
C VAL A 85 -9.85 13.78 4.82
N ALA A 86 -10.58 13.11 5.72
CA ALA A 86 -11.37 11.91 5.45
C ALA A 86 -10.53 10.66 5.11
N GLN A 87 -9.36 10.51 5.75
CA GLN A 87 -8.61 9.25 5.72
C GLN A 87 -9.45 8.08 6.25
N HIS A 88 -9.31 6.91 5.66
CA HIS A 88 -9.96 5.71 6.20
C HIS A 88 -9.40 5.30 7.57
N SER A 89 -10.31 4.92 8.46
CA SER A 89 -9.93 4.20 9.68
C SER A 89 -9.73 2.71 9.39
N PHE A 90 -8.75 2.10 10.05
CA PHE A 90 -8.40 0.68 9.94
C PHE A 90 -8.17 0.07 11.31
N ASP A 91 -8.26 -1.25 11.36
CA ASP A 91 -7.80 -2.02 12.52
C ASP A 91 -6.32 -2.35 12.30
N PRO A 92 -5.38 -1.91 13.15
CA PRO A 92 -3.97 -2.30 13.02
C PRO A 92 -3.77 -3.82 13.07
N ALA A 93 -4.67 -4.60 13.67
CA ALA A 93 -4.61 -6.07 13.66
C ALA A 93 -4.69 -6.67 12.25
N ASP A 94 -5.23 -5.94 11.26
CA ASP A 94 -5.29 -6.37 9.86
C ASP A 94 -3.91 -6.37 9.17
N PHE A 95 -2.87 -5.84 9.82
CA PHE A 95 -1.51 -5.71 9.27
C PHE A 95 -0.50 -6.51 10.09
N ALA A 96 0.32 -7.32 9.42
CA ALA A 96 1.36 -8.14 10.04
C ALA A 96 2.61 -7.30 10.35
N PHE A 97 2.57 -6.60 11.49
CA PHE A 97 3.72 -5.90 12.06
C PHE A 97 4.17 -6.50 13.39
N ASP A 98 3.79 -7.74 13.69
CA ASP A 98 4.19 -8.42 14.93
C ASP A 98 5.71 -8.55 15.06
N ASP A 99 6.45 -8.69 13.95
CA ASP A 99 7.91 -8.61 13.91
C ASP A 99 8.36 -7.41 13.05
N VAL A 100 8.27 -6.20 13.62
CA VAL A 100 8.77 -4.97 12.97
C VAL A 100 10.26 -5.07 12.64
N GLY A 101 11.04 -5.79 13.45
CA GLY A 101 12.45 -6.03 13.18
C GLY A 101 12.67 -6.76 11.85
N ALA A 102 11.83 -7.74 11.51
CA ALA A 102 11.86 -8.40 10.21
C ALA A 102 11.50 -7.46 9.06
N LEU A 103 10.45 -6.63 9.21
CA LEU A 103 10.07 -5.64 8.21
C LEU A 103 11.20 -4.63 7.96
N PHE A 104 11.88 -4.19 9.02
CA PHE A 104 13.03 -3.30 8.97
C PHE A 104 14.23 -3.91 8.22
N ARG A 105 14.54 -5.19 8.46
CA ARG A 105 15.59 -5.89 7.71
C ARG A 105 15.24 -6.05 6.22
N LEU A 106 13.98 -6.35 5.90
CA LEU A 106 13.51 -6.42 4.51
C LEU A 106 13.58 -5.05 3.83
N ALA A 107 13.17 -3.99 4.53
CA ALA A 107 13.27 -2.63 4.03
C ALA A 107 14.73 -2.22 3.78
N GLU A 108 15.64 -2.53 4.71
CA GLU A 108 17.08 -2.30 4.56
C GLU A 108 17.64 -2.99 3.30
N ALA A 109 17.22 -4.23 3.02
CA ALA A 109 17.66 -4.94 1.82
C ALA A 109 17.20 -4.27 0.51
N VAL A 110 16.09 -3.52 0.54
CA VAL A 110 15.52 -2.84 -0.64
C VAL A 110 15.96 -1.39 -0.77
N SER A 111 16.07 -0.65 0.32
CA SER A 111 16.54 0.74 0.33
C SER A 111 18.07 0.80 0.31
N GLY A 112 18.75 -0.09 1.03
CA GLY A 112 20.18 0.01 1.30
C GLY A 112 20.51 0.81 2.55
N SER A 113 19.51 1.17 3.36
CA SER A 113 19.68 1.91 4.60
C SER A 113 18.90 1.32 5.77
N ARG A 114 19.54 1.40 6.95
CA ARG A 114 18.97 1.09 8.27
C ARG A 114 18.79 2.32 9.15
N GLN A 115 19.11 3.50 8.64
CA GLN A 115 19.12 4.73 9.43
C GLN A 115 17.69 5.22 9.66
N GLU A 116 17.37 5.46 10.94
CA GLU A 116 16.10 6.08 11.36
C GLU A 116 14.87 5.42 10.72
N GLN A 117 14.82 4.09 10.73
CA GLN A 117 13.71 3.34 10.17
C GLN A 117 12.40 3.62 10.92
N SER A 118 11.34 3.82 10.15
CA SER A 118 9.99 4.06 10.66
C SER A 118 8.98 3.29 9.83
N LEU A 119 8.21 2.42 10.47
CA LEU A 119 7.04 1.78 9.91
C LEU A 119 5.86 2.74 10.02
N GLN A 120 5.09 2.86 8.94
CA GLN A 120 3.84 3.61 8.89
C GLN A 120 2.73 2.76 8.28
N ILE A 121 1.56 2.79 8.92
CA ILE A 121 0.30 2.27 8.39
C ILE A 121 -0.67 3.44 8.33
N VAL A 122 -1.10 3.80 7.13
CA VAL A 122 -1.94 4.99 6.89
C VAL A 122 -2.71 4.83 5.58
N ASP A 123 -3.85 5.50 5.44
CA ASP A 123 -4.51 5.67 4.15
C ASP A 123 -3.60 6.48 3.21
N TYR A 124 -2.92 5.77 2.31
CA TYR A 124 -1.96 6.37 1.39
C TYR A 124 -2.67 7.00 0.18
N SER A 125 -3.92 6.63 -0.10
CA SER A 125 -4.51 6.88 -1.40
C SER A 125 -6.04 6.97 -1.43
N GLY A 126 -6.63 7.69 -0.49
CA GLY A 126 -8.05 8.05 -0.51
C GLY A 126 -8.98 6.84 -0.52
N GLY A 127 -8.68 5.83 0.30
CA GLY A 127 -9.48 4.61 0.34
C GLY A 127 -8.71 3.33 0.66
N LEU A 128 -7.38 3.37 0.67
CA LEU A 128 -6.55 2.17 0.81
C LEU A 128 -5.41 2.42 1.77
N VAL A 129 -5.49 1.71 2.88
CA VAL A 129 -4.47 1.72 3.91
C VAL A 129 -3.29 0.89 3.44
N SER A 130 -2.10 1.50 3.48
CA SER A 130 -0.84 0.89 3.07
C SER A 130 0.10 0.79 4.26
N MET A 131 0.87 -0.29 4.31
CA MET A 131 1.97 -0.45 5.24
C MET A 131 3.29 -0.18 4.52
N SER A 132 4.14 0.65 5.10
CA SER A 132 5.44 0.98 4.53
C SER A 132 6.50 1.20 5.60
N VAL A 133 7.76 1.03 5.22
CA VAL A 133 8.91 1.43 6.02
C VAL A 133 9.70 2.48 5.25
N SER A 134 10.03 3.59 5.91
CA SER A 134 10.90 4.64 5.39
C SER A 134 12.17 4.75 6.23
N THR A 135 13.20 5.38 5.67
CA THR A 135 14.47 5.69 6.34
C THR A 135 14.75 7.19 6.25
N ASN A 136 15.71 7.68 7.03
CA ASN A 136 16.21 9.05 6.94
C ASN A 136 17.75 9.01 7.03
N PRO A 137 18.52 9.60 6.08
CA PRO A 137 18.13 10.52 5.00
C PRO A 137 17.46 9.88 3.78
N GLU A 138 17.44 8.55 3.68
CA GLU A 138 16.92 7.87 2.49
C GLU A 138 15.38 7.79 2.49
N SER A 139 14.73 8.70 1.77
CA SER A 139 13.29 8.97 1.90
C SER A 139 12.35 8.07 1.09
N ARG A 140 12.85 7.05 0.37
CA ARG A 140 11.98 6.19 -0.45
C ARG A 140 11.34 5.10 0.39
N ALA A 141 10.03 5.19 0.57
CA ALA A 141 9.25 4.18 1.26
C ALA A 141 9.33 2.81 0.56
N VAL A 142 9.55 1.76 1.36
CA VAL A 142 9.42 0.37 0.97
C VAL A 142 8.03 -0.11 1.42
N PHE A 143 7.20 -0.51 0.46
CA PHE A 143 5.83 -0.90 0.73
C PHE A 143 5.71 -2.40 1.00
N PHE A 144 4.74 -2.75 1.84
CA PHE A 144 4.39 -4.10 2.21
C PHE A 144 2.89 -4.34 1.97
N ARG A 145 2.54 -5.59 1.64
CA ARG A 145 1.16 -6.06 1.72
C ARG A 145 0.73 -6.16 3.19
N PRO A 146 -0.59 -6.21 3.49
CA PRO A 146 -1.06 -6.36 4.85
C PRO A 146 -0.51 -7.60 5.57
N ASP A 147 -0.18 -8.67 4.85
CA ASP A 147 0.44 -9.88 5.41
C ASP A 147 1.94 -9.75 5.73
N GLY A 148 2.54 -8.57 5.55
CA GLY A 148 3.95 -8.31 5.82
C GLY A 148 4.90 -8.71 4.69
N THR A 149 4.40 -9.23 3.58
CA THR A 149 5.23 -9.50 2.39
C THR A 149 5.58 -8.21 1.65
N LEU A 150 6.76 -8.17 1.04
CA LEU A 150 7.18 -7.02 0.22
C LEU A 150 6.21 -6.80 -0.95
N LEU A 151 5.79 -5.56 -1.14
CA LEU A 151 5.09 -5.17 -2.37
C LEU A 151 6.11 -5.15 -3.51
N PRO A 152 5.94 -5.96 -4.57
CA PRO A 152 6.92 -6.04 -5.64
C PRO A 152 6.95 -4.77 -6.49
N THR A 153 8.12 -4.49 -7.08
CA THR A 153 8.18 -3.60 -8.24
C THR A 153 7.71 -4.36 -9.47
N LEU A 154 6.65 -3.88 -10.11
CA LEU A 154 6.07 -4.52 -11.28
C LEU A 154 6.73 -4.01 -12.56
N ASP A 155 6.92 -4.91 -13.50
CA ASP A 155 7.32 -4.62 -14.88
C ASP A 155 6.13 -4.87 -15.80
N PHE A 156 5.50 -3.79 -16.29
CA PHE A 156 4.36 -3.87 -17.19
C PHE A 156 4.75 -4.17 -18.64
N THR A 157 6.01 -4.45 -18.92
CA THR A 157 6.46 -5.08 -20.17
C THR A 157 6.62 -6.60 -20.01
N SER A 158 5.91 -7.20 -19.04
CA SER A 158 5.92 -8.64 -18.80
C SER A 158 4.53 -9.19 -18.45
N ALA A 159 4.25 -10.43 -18.85
CA ALA A 159 3.01 -11.14 -18.51
C ALA A 159 2.73 -11.19 -17.00
N TRP A 160 3.79 -11.37 -16.20
CA TRP A 160 3.67 -11.44 -14.74
C TRP A 160 3.29 -10.08 -14.14
N GLY A 161 3.92 -8.99 -14.58
CA GLY A 161 3.60 -7.65 -14.06
C GLY A 161 2.17 -7.20 -14.40
N LEU A 162 1.66 -7.59 -15.59
CA LEU A 162 0.26 -7.41 -15.97
C LEU A 162 -0.70 -8.15 -15.04
N ARG A 163 -0.42 -9.44 -14.75
CA ARG A 163 -1.24 -10.26 -13.85
C ARG A 163 -1.28 -9.72 -12.44
N GLU A 164 -0.11 -9.44 -11.84
CA GLU A 164 -0.03 -8.87 -10.49
C GLU A 164 -0.68 -7.50 -10.43
N GLY A 165 -0.42 -6.63 -11.41
CA GLY A 165 -1.01 -5.30 -11.46
C GLY A 165 -2.54 -5.33 -11.57
N PHE A 166 -3.08 -6.26 -12.35
CA PHE A 166 -4.51 -6.50 -12.46
C PHE A 166 -5.10 -7.03 -11.16
N GLN A 167 -4.48 -8.03 -10.55
CA GLN A 167 -4.92 -8.56 -9.26
C GLN A 167 -4.97 -7.46 -8.19
N ASP A 168 -3.94 -6.62 -8.11
CA ASP A 168 -3.88 -5.50 -7.16
C ASP A 168 -4.97 -4.46 -7.43
N ALA A 169 -5.08 -3.98 -8.68
CA ALA A 169 -6.02 -2.91 -9.05
C ALA A 169 -7.50 -3.37 -8.95
N VAL A 170 -7.79 -4.58 -9.44
CA VAL A 170 -9.14 -5.14 -9.53
C VAL A 170 -9.57 -5.81 -8.23
N GLY A 171 -8.70 -6.57 -7.56
CA GLY A 171 -9.04 -7.34 -6.36
C GLY A 171 -10.38 -8.08 -6.50
N GLU A 172 -11.25 -7.94 -5.49
CA GLU A 172 -12.56 -8.60 -5.46
C GLU A 172 -13.70 -7.83 -6.15
N ARG A 173 -13.41 -6.76 -6.91
CA ARG A 173 -14.46 -5.94 -7.50
C ARG A 173 -15.24 -6.73 -8.58
N ARG A 174 -16.55 -6.50 -8.64
CA ARG A 174 -17.49 -7.13 -9.59
C ARG A 174 -18.15 -6.15 -10.54
N VAL A 175 -17.78 -4.87 -10.47
CA VAL A 175 -18.35 -3.81 -11.29
C VAL A 175 -17.22 -2.91 -11.74
N ALA A 176 -17.08 -2.77 -13.07
CA ALA A 176 -16.20 -1.83 -13.73
C ALA A 176 -16.92 -1.17 -14.90
N THR A 177 -16.50 0.04 -15.25
CA THR A 177 -16.82 0.70 -16.53
C THR A 177 -15.66 0.64 -17.50
N ALA A 178 -14.43 0.53 -16.98
CA ALA A 178 -13.23 0.28 -17.79
C ALA A 178 -12.16 -0.45 -16.96
N VAL A 179 -11.34 -1.24 -17.63
CA VAL A 179 -10.06 -1.75 -17.11
C VAL A 179 -8.98 -1.37 -18.11
N GLY A 180 -7.94 -0.67 -17.68
CA GLY A 180 -6.85 -0.28 -18.57
C GLY A 180 -5.52 -0.89 -18.16
N PHE A 181 -4.71 -1.22 -19.16
CA PHE A 181 -3.36 -1.73 -19.05
C PHE A 181 -2.44 -0.81 -19.83
N SER A 182 -1.30 -0.43 -19.27
CA SER A 182 -0.34 0.45 -19.92
C SER A 182 1.08 0.09 -19.50
N SER A 183 2.01 0.10 -20.45
CA SER A 183 3.43 -0.11 -20.15
C SER A 183 4.06 0.99 -19.29
N THR A 184 3.47 2.19 -19.28
CA THR A 184 4.01 3.35 -18.55
C THR A 184 3.17 3.74 -17.34
N GLN A 185 1.85 3.57 -17.40
CA GLN A 185 0.93 3.97 -16.33
C GLN A 185 0.52 2.81 -15.41
N GLY A 186 0.77 1.57 -15.83
CA GLY A 186 0.35 0.37 -15.12
C GLY A 186 -1.10 -0.03 -15.37
N VAL A 187 -1.70 -0.66 -14.36
CA VAL A 187 -3.05 -1.23 -14.49
C VAL A 187 -4.04 -0.40 -13.69
N HIS A 188 -5.20 -0.11 -14.27
CA HIS A 188 -6.27 0.59 -13.57
C HIS A 188 -7.64 -0.04 -13.79
N LEU A 189 -8.53 0.19 -12.83
CA LEU A 189 -9.96 -0.12 -12.88
C LEU A 189 -10.74 1.15 -12.58
N ASP A 190 -11.66 1.51 -13.48
CA ASP A 190 -12.64 2.56 -13.26
C ASP A 190 -13.97 1.93 -12.86
N ALA A 191 -14.55 2.39 -11.75
CA ALA A 191 -15.86 1.94 -11.28
C ALA A 191 -16.75 3.11 -10.86
N PRO A 192 -18.08 2.99 -10.99
CA PRO A 192 -19.00 4.04 -10.54
C PRO A 192 -18.87 4.30 -9.04
N ARG A 193 -18.74 5.57 -8.64
CA ARG A 193 -18.84 5.98 -7.24
C ARG A 193 -20.30 5.95 -6.81
N ARG A 194 -20.58 5.27 -5.68
CA ARG A 194 -21.96 5.10 -5.17
C ARG A 194 -22.65 6.42 -4.78
N ALA A 195 -21.90 7.46 -4.43
CA ALA A 195 -22.42 8.64 -3.73
C ALA A 195 -22.86 9.80 -4.65
N ASP A 196 -22.20 10.03 -5.79
CA ASP A 196 -22.32 11.29 -6.55
C ASP A 196 -22.33 11.13 -8.08
N GLY A 197 -22.42 9.90 -8.59
CA GLY A 197 -22.46 9.64 -10.03
C GLY A 197 -21.13 9.84 -10.76
N GLY A 198 -20.01 10.08 -10.04
CA GLY A 198 -18.67 10.06 -10.61
C GLY A 198 -18.09 8.64 -10.74
N ILE A 199 -16.79 8.55 -11.06
CA ILE A 199 -16.03 7.28 -11.06
C ILE A 199 -14.87 7.34 -10.07
N ASP A 200 -14.53 6.19 -9.49
CA ASP A 200 -13.29 5.99 -8.77
C ASP A 200 -12.34 5.17 -9.63
N ARG A 201 -11.16 5.73 -9.88
CA ARG A 201 -10.06 5.02 -10.52
C ARG A 201 -9.19 4.38 -9.47
N ARG A 202 -9.09 3.05 -9.48
CA ARG A 202 -8.08 2.28 -8.76
C ARG A 202 -6.91 2.02 -9.68
N GLN A 203 -5.69 2.39 -9.32
CA GLN A 203 -4.53 2.24 -10.20
C GLN A 203 -3.33 1.66 -9.47
N ARG A 204 -2.77 0.56 -9.99
CA ARG A 204 -1.50 -0.01 -9.57
C ARG A 204 -0.41 0.43 -10.54
N THR A 205 0.48 1.32 -10.08
CA THR A 205 1.70 1.70 -10.83
C THR A 205 2.83 0.71 -10.52
N ALA A 206 4.01 0.87 -11.12
CA ALA A 206 5.10 -0.09 -10.97
C ALA A 206 5.59 -0.21 -9.52
N ARG A 207 5.72 0.92 -8.81
CA ARG A 207 6.43 0.99 -7.52
C ARG A 207 5.55 1.39 -6.34
N THR A 208 4.33 1.87 -6.59
CA THR A 208 3.42 2.32 -5.52
C THR A 208 2.31 1.30 -5.30
N PRO A 209 1.76 1.21 -4.08
CA PRO A 209 0.50 0.50 -3.87
C PRO A 209 -0.61 1.10 -4.74
N VAL A 210 -1.73 0.39 -4.77
CA VAL A 210 -2.91 0.85 -5.51
C VAL A 210 -3.33 2.21 -4.99
N LEU A 211 -3.54 3.15 -5.90
CA LEU A 211 -4.07 4.47 -5.61
C LEU A 211 -5.55 4.54 -5.96
N VAL A 212 -6.36 5.25 -5.18
CA VAL A 212 -7.75 5.57 -5.54
C VAL A 212 -7.85 7.06 -5.85
N THR A 213 -8.33 7.38 -7.05
CA THR A 213 -8.50 8.78 -7.48
C THR A 213 -9.94 9.02 -7.92
N PRO A 214 -10.65 9.95 -7.26
CA PRO A 214 -11.99 10.33 -7.67
C PRO A 214 -11.95 11.14 -8.97
N ARG A 215 -12.84 10.82 -9.93
CA ARG A 215 -13.06 11.63 -11.14
C ARG A 215 -14.53 12.01 -11.27
N ALA A 216 -14.79 13.26 -11.61
CA ALA A 216 -16.16 13.78 -11.79
C ALA A 216 -16.78 13.32 -13.12
N GLU A 217 -15.94 13.04 -14.12
CA GLU A 217 -16.38 12.57 -15.43
C GLU A 217 -16.77 11.09 -15.35
N SER A 218 -18.05 10.80 -15.53
CA SER A 218 -18.53 9.44 -15.80
C SER A 218 -18.76 9.31 -17.30
N PRO A 219 -17.87 8.63 -18.06
CA PRO A 219 -18.18 8.30 -19.44
C PRO A 219 -19.43 7.42 -19.48
N ALA A 220 -20.27 7.58 -20.52
CA ALA A 220 -21.49 6.79 -20.71
C ALA A 220 -21.14 5.37 -21.21
N LEU A 221 -20.41 4.62 -20.39
CA LEU A 221 -20.02 3.23 -20.62
C LEU A 221 -20.90 2.30 -19.79
N ASP A 222 -21.24 1.16 -20.36
CA ASP A 222 -21.99 0.12 -19.66
C ASP A 222 -21.08 -0.56 -18.63
N ARG A 223 -21.70 -1.01 -17.56
CA ARG A 223 -21.01 -1.73 -16.50
C ARG A 223 -20.80 -3.18 -16.90
N PHE A 224 -19.65 -3.73 -16.54
CA PHE A 224 -19.35 -5.14 -16.70
C PHE A 224 -18.63 -5.70 -15.47
N ASP A 225 -18.59 -7.04 -15.36
CA ASP A 225 -17.79 -7.72 -14.34
C ASP A 225 -16.33 -7.79 -14.82
N PRO A 226 -15.36 -7.18 -14.11
CA PRO A 226 -13.96 -7.18 -14.52
C PRO A 226 -13.34 -8.58 -14.53
N SER A 227 -13.96 -9.60 -13.92
CA SER A 227 -13.53 -11.01 -14.06
C SER A 227 -13.67 -11.56 -15.49
N LEU A 228 -14.34 -10.86 -16.39
CA LEU A 228 -14.35 -11.16 -17.82
C LEU A 228 -13.04 -10.84 -18.53
N VAL A 229 -12.15 -10.07 -17.89
CA VAL A 229 -10.88 -9.64 -18.46
C VAL A 229 -9.77 -10.57 -17.98
N ASP A 230 -9.04 -11.15 -18.93
CA ASP A 230 -7.87 -11.98 -18.67
C ASP A 230 -6.58 -11.22 -19.07
N PRO A 231 -5.71 -10.86 -18.10
CA PRO A 231 -4.43 -10.22 -18.39
C PRO A 231 -3.52 -11.03 -19.32
N ASP A 232 -3.61 -12.36 -19.31
CA ASP A 232 -2.80 -13.21 -20.18
C ASP A 232 -3.25 -13.11 -21.65
N VAL A 233 -4.52 -12.80 -21.91
CA VAL A 233 -5.01 -12.49 -23.26
C VAL A 233 -4.47 -11.15 -23.74
N VAL A 234 -4.45 -10.13 -22.88
CA VAL A 234 -3.86 -8.82 -23.20
C VAL A 234 -2.39 -8.98 -23.55
N TRP A 235 -1.64 -9.73 -22.73
CA TRP A 235 -0.24 -10.02 -22.99
C TRP A 235 -0.06 -10.80 -24.29
N GLY A 236 -0.84 -11.86 -24.53
CA GLY A 236 -0.71 -12.68 -25.74
C GLY A 236 -0.86 -11.88 -27.04
N VAL A 237 -1.76 -10.89 -27.08
CA VAL A 237 -1.89 -9.98 -28.24
C VAL A 237 -0.64 -9.13 -28.45
N LEU A 238 -0.03 -8.64 -27.37
CA LEU A 238 1.21 -7.86 -27.42
C LEU A 238 2.42 -8.73 -27.81
N ASP A 239 2.51 -9.94 -27.28
CA ASP A 239 3.57 -10.90 -27.57
C ASP A 239 3.55 -11.31 -29.06
N GLU A 240 2.36 -11.61 -29.60
CA GLU A 240 2.19 -11.93 -31.03
C GLU A 240 2.59 -10.77 -31.94
N LEU A 241 2.25 -9.53 -31.57
CA LEU A 241 2.67 -8.35 -32.32
C LEU A 241 4.19 -8.11 -32.22
N HIS A 242 4.80 -8.40 -31.07
CA HIS A 242 6.24 -8.30 -30.90
C HIS A 242 6.97 -9.30 -31.80
N ASP A 243 6.52 -10.56 -31.81
CA ASP A 243 7.07 -11.64 -32.66
C ASP A 243 6.96 -11.34 -34.17
N GLN A 244 6.01 -10.49 -34.57
CA GLN A 244 5.84 -10.04 -35.95
C GLN A 244 6.75 -8.84 -36.33
N ASP A 245 7.69 -8.46 -35.46
CA ASP A 245 8.49 -7.22 -35.55
C ASP A 245 7.61 -5.97 -35.73
N ALA A 246 6.36 -6.01 -35.23
CA ALA A 246 5.42 -4.91 -35.38
C ALA A 246 5.66 -3.79 -34.38
N PHE A 247 6.32 -4.09 -33.24
CA PHE A 247 6.83 -3.13 -32.25
C PHE A 247 7.87 -3.79 -31.33
N SER A 248 8.67 -2.97 -30.62
CA SER A 248 9.53 -3.40 -29.51
C SER A 248 8.81 -3.20 -28.17
N LEU A 249 9.10 -4.02 -27.16
CA LEU A 249 8.52 -3.85 -25.81
C LEU A 249 8.83 -2.49 -25.15
N ASP A 250 9.86 -1.78 -25.63
CA ASP A 250 10.17 -0.40 -25.24
C ASP A 250 9.19 0.64 -25.82
N THR A 251 8.41 0.27 -26.85
CA THR A 251 7.40 1.15 -27.44
C THR A 251 6.23 1.29 -26.48
N PRO A 252 5.83 2.52 -26.12
CA PRO A 252 4.66 2.73 -25.27
C PRO A 252 3.40 2.11 -25.87
N TRP A 253 2.64 1.41 -25.03
CA TRP A 253 1.37 0.82 -25.42
C TRP A 253 0.33 0.97 -24.30
N GLU A 254 -0.93 0.93 -24.73
CA GLU A 254 -2.11 0.92 -23.87
C GLU A 254 -3.16 -0.05 -24.41
N CYS A 255 -3.85 -0.74 -23.52
CA CYS A 255 -5.07 -1.49 -23.82
C CYS A 255 -6.16 -1.05 -22.84
N VAL A 256 -7.27 -0.50 -23.36
CA VAL A 256 -8.45 -0.19 -22.55
C VAL A 256 -9.56 -1.16 -22.86
N VAL A 257 -10.07 -1.81 -21.82
CA VAL A 257 -11.18 -2.75 -21.88
C VAL A 257 -12.44 -2.06 -21.43
N ASP A 258 -13.34 -1.77 -22.36
CA ASP A 258 -14.63 -1.14 -22.08
C ASP A 258 -15.68 -1.46 -23.15
N THR A 259 -16.87 -0.87 -23.01
CA THR A 259 -18.02 -1.10 -23.89
C THR A 259 -18.24 0.04 -24.89
N ARG A 260 -17.20 0.81 -25.24
CA ARG A 260 -17.34 1.91 -26.21
C ARG A 260 -17.85 1.38 -27.56
N ALA A 261 -18.36 2.29 -28.38
CA ALA A 261 -19.01 1.97 -29.66
C ALA A 261 -20.27 1.07 -29.54
N GLY A 262 -20.96 1.11 -28.40
CA GLY A 262 -22.27 0.48 -28.21
C GLY A 262 -22.23 -1.06 -28.14
N SER A 263 -21.07 -1.64 -27.80
CA SER A 263 -20.95 -3.08 -27.68
C SER A 263 -21.60 -3.58 -26.39
N ARG A 264 -22.45 -4.62 -26.48
CA ARG A 264 -23.06 -5.26 -25.29
C ARG A 264 -22.05 -6.02 -24.41
N ARG A 265 -20.85 -6.30 -24.93
CA ARG A 265 -19.76 -6.95 -24.20
C ARG A 265 -18.52 -6.06 -24.30
N PRO A 266 -17.69 -5.99 -23.25
CA PRO A 266 -16.47 -5.20 -23.33
C PRO A 266 -15.52 -5.78 -24.39
N ARG A 267 -14.72 -4.92 -25.00
CA ARG A 267 -13.70 -5.24 -26.01
C ARG A 267 -12.37 -4.64 -25.59
N LEU A 268 -11.27 -5.15 -26.14
CA LEU A 268 -9.94 -4.63 -25.87
C LEU A 268 -9.60 -3.61 -26.95
N HIS A 269 -9.35 -2.37 -26.55
CA HIS A 269 -8.96 -1.28 -27.43
C HIS A 269 -7.46 -1.00 -27.25
N PHE A 270 -6.66 -1.47 -28.20
CA PHE A 270 -5.22 -1.32 -28.17
C PHE A 270 -4.77 -0.05 -28.88
N THR A 271 -3.75 0.58 -28.31
CA THR A 271 -2.90 1.58 -28.96
C THR A 271 -1.45 1.21 -28.70
N VAL A 272 -0.69 0.96 -29.76
CA VAL A 272 0.72 0.55 -29.71
C VAL A 272 1.50 1.50 -30.62
N GLY A 273 2.25 2.43 -30.04
CA GLY A 273 2.82 3.55 -30.79
C GLY A 273 1.73 4.34 -31.54
N GLU A 274 1.80 4.36 -32.87
CA GLU A 274 0.81 5.05 -33.73
C GLU A 274 -0.34 4.15 -34.21
N ARG A 275 -0.30 2.85 -33.89
CA ARG A 275 -1.31 1.88 -34.36
C ARG A 275 -2.42 1.72 -33.33
N SER A 276 -3.67 1.73 -33.78
CA SER A 276 -4.83 1.38 -32.95
C SER A 276 -5.66 0.28 -33.60
N PHE A 277 -6.12 -0.68 -32.80
CA PHE A 277 -6.96 -1.78 -33.25
C PHE A 277 -7.80 -2.33 -32.08
N VAL A 278 -8.77 -3.18 -32.39
CA VAL A 278 -9.72 -3.72 -31.41
C VAL A 278 -9.75 -5.24 -31.48
N THR A 279 -9.74 -5.90 -30.33
CA THR A 279 -9.97 -7.35 -30.24
C THR A 279 -11.18 -7.67 -29.36
N ASP A 280 -11.72 -8.88 -29.53
CA ASP A 280 -12.61 -9.46 -28.53
C ASP A 280 -11.82 -9.94 -27.28
N LEU A 281 -12.54 -10.36 -26.24
CA LEU A 281 -11.97 -10.87 -24.98
C LEU A 281 -11.14 -12.15 -25.14
N SER A 282 -11.07 -12.75 -26.33
CA SER A 282 -10.20 -13.89 -26.65
C SER A 282 -8.96 -13.48 -27.45
N GLY A 283 -8.74 -12.18 -27.66
CA GLY A 283 -7.59 -11.64 -28.40
C GLY A 283 -7.78 -11.63 -29.91
N ARG A 284 -8.96 -11.98 -30.44
CA ARG A 284 -9.20 -11.99 -31.89
C ARG A 284 -9.57 -10.61 -32.40
N VAL A 285 -8.90 -10.15 -33.45
CA VAL A 285 -9.17 -8.85 -34.09
C VAL A 285 -10.63 -8.78 -34.55
N VAL A 286 -11.31 -7.70 -34.18
CA VAL A 286 -12.68 -7.43 -34.61
C VAL A 286 -12.63 -6.41 -35.75
N PRO A 287 -13.31 -6.66 -36.88
CA PRO A 287 -13.42 -5.67 -37.95
C PRO A 287 -14.05 -4.38 -37.42
N SER A 288 -13.47 -3.25 -37.81
CA SER A 288 -13.99 -1.90 -37.60
C SER A 288 -15.32 -1.69 -38.32
#